data_AF-K1SNT2-F1
#
_entry.id   AF-K1SNT2-F1
#
_cell.length_a   1.000
_cell.length_b   1.000
_cell.length_c   1.000
_cell.angle_alpha   90.00
_cell.angle_beta   90.00
_cell.angle_gamma   90.00
#
_symmetry.space_group_name_H-M   'P 1'
#
loop_
_entity.id
_entity.type
_entity.pdbx_description
1 polymer ?
#
loop_
_entity_poly.entity_id
_entity_poly.type
_entity_poly.pdbx_seq_one_letter_code
_entity_poly.pdbx_strand_id
1 'polypeptide(L)'
;RYDNLVEQFGKKTPAVGFALLLDQLMEALRSQEIPIEAQEKDYLILYRSANRKKALEMAKSYRTDNQPARLLRKDAQTPLSEYIAYGKRNEVSKLLYIDDTGEISEFDLSEM
;
A
#
# COMPACT_ATOMS: atom_id res chain seq x y z
N ARG A 1 -29.50 -4.18 -22.60
CA ARG A 1 -30.90 -4.05 -22.16
C ARG A 1 -31.56 -5.42 -22.26
N TYR A 2 -32.18 -5.88 -21.18
CA TYR A 2 -32.76 -7.21 -21.03
C TYR A 2 -34.21 -7.06 -20.57
N ASP A 3 -35.14 -7.05 -21.53
CA ASP A 3 -36.54 -6.74 -21.23
C ASP A 3 -37.28 -7.87 -20.51
N ASN A 4 -36.82 -9.12 -20.69
CA ASN A 4 -37.51 -10.32 -20.21
C ASN A 4 -36.67 -11.19 -19.25
N LEU A 5 -35.45 -10.77 -18.89
CA LEU A 5 -34.57 -11.59 -18.04
C LEU A 5 -35.14 -11.78 -16.63
N VAL A 6 -35.75 -10.75 -16.07
CA VAL A 6 -36.33 -10.77 -14.71
C VAL A 6 -37.60 -11.64 -14.64
N GLU A 7 -38.29 -11.82 -15.78
CA GLU A 7 -39.50 -12.64 -15.88
C GLU A 7 -39.20 -14.11 -15.54
N GLN A 8 -38.00 -14.60 -15.87
CA GLN A 8 -37.51 -15.94 -15.52
C GLN A 8 -37.33 -16.15 -14.00
N PHE A 9 -37.29 -15.07 -13.22
CA PHE A 9 -37.13 -15.08 -11.76
C PHE A 9 -38.40 -14.60 -11.02
N GLY A 10 -39.56 -14.55 -11.70
CA GLY A 10 -40.86 -14.33 -11.07
C GLY A 10 -41.36 -12.89 -11.03
N LYS A 11 -40.68 -11.95 -11.73
CA LYS A 11 -41.14 -10.56 -11.80
C LYS A 11 -41.00 -9.99 -13.21
N LYS A 12 -42.11 -9.55 -13.80
CA LYS A 12 -42.12 -8.94 -15.13
C LYS A 12 -41.71 -7.48 -15.04
N THR A 13 -40.43 -7.21 -15.18
CA THR A 13 -39.86 -5.85 -15.12
C THR A 13 -38.66 -5.75 -16.06
N PRO A 14 -38.58 -4.70 -16.91
CA PRO A 14 -37.43 -4.52 -17.79
C PRO A 14 -36.16 -4.20 -16.99
N ALA A 15 -35.01 -4.65 -17.47
CA ALA A 15 -33.71 -4.43 -16.83
C ALA A 15 -32.65 -3.95 -17.82
N VAL A 16 -31.65 -3.21 -17.32
CA VAL A 16 -30.44 -2.83 -18.06
C VAL A 16 -29.26 -3.04 -17.13
N GLY A 17 -28.20 -3.66 -17.65
CA GLY A 17 -26.93 -3.83 -16.97
C GLY A 17 -25.82 -4.07 -17.98
N PHE A 18 -24.60 -3.78 -17.57
CA PHE A 18 -23.39 -4.13 -18.29
C PHE A 18 -22.40 -4.76 -17.30
N ALA A 19 -21.47 -5.55 -17.82
CA ALA A 19 -20.39 -6.15 -17.04
C ALA A 19 -19.05 -5.72 -17.63
N LEU A 20 -18.09 -5.47 -16.76
CA LEU A 20 -16.70 -5.27 -17.13
C LEU A 20 -15.90 -6.44 -16.59
N LEU A 21 -15.11 -7.08 -17.44
CA LEU A 21 -14.11 -8.04 -17.00
C LEU A 21 -12.88 -7.25 -16.54
N LEU A 22 -12.59 -7.29 -15.24
CA LEU A 22 -11.50 -6.50 -14.66
C LEU A 22 -10.16 -6.83 -15.32
N ASP A 23 -9.86 -8.11 -15.56
CA ASP A 23 -8.60 -8.52 -16.18
C ASP A 23 -8.42 -7.91 -17.58
N GLN A 24 -9.48 -7.92 -18.40
CA GLN A 24 -9.46 -7.34 -19.74
C GLN A 24 -9.33 -5.81 -19.70
N LEU A 25 -9.98 -5.17 -18.73
CA LEU A 25 -9.82 -3.74 -18.50
C LEU A 25 -8.37 -3.41 -18.14
N MET A 26 -7.75 -4.18 -17.24
CA MET A 26 -6.36 -3.98 -16.83
C MET A 26 -5.38 -4.23 -18.00
N GLU A 27 -5.61 -5.26 -18.82
CA GLU A 27 -4.82 -5.51 -20.04
C GLU A 27 -4.95 -4.35 -21.04
N ALA A 28 -6.17 -3.85 -21.26
CA ALA A 28 -6.42 -2.73 -22.16
C ALA A 28 -5.71 -1.45 -21.69
N LEU A 29 -5.80 -1.11 -20.40
CA LEU A 29 -5.11 0.03 -19.80
C LEU A 29 -3.58 -0.08 -20.00
N ARG A 30 -3.02 -1.27 -19.73
CA ARG A 30 -1.60 -1.54 -19.93
C ARG A 30 -1.17 -1.43 -21.40
N SER A 31 -1.98 -1.94 -22.34
CA SER A 31 -1.68 -1.90 -23.77
C SER A 31 -1.66 -0.48 -24.35
N GLN A 32 -2.38 0.43 -23.71
CA GLN A 32 -2.48 1.84 -24.11
C GLN A 32 -1.51 2.73 -23.31
N GLU A 33 -0.64 2.11 -22.49
CA GLU A 33 0.28 2.80 -21.58
C GLU A 33 -0.42 3.84 -20.69
N ILE A 34 -1.69 3.60 -20.35
CA ILE A 34 -2.46 4.50 -19.49
C ILE A 34 -1.94 4.30 -18.05
N PRO A 35 -1.31 5.32 -17.45
CA PRO A 35 -0.83 5.20 -16.09
C PRO A 35 -2.02 5.08 -15.14
N ILE A 36 -1.97 4.09 -14.27
CA ILE A 36 -2.88 3.99 -13.13
C ILE A 36 -2.16 4.66 -11.97
N GLU A 37 -2.68 5.80 -11.51
CA GLU A 37 -2.18 6.45 -10.30
C GLU A 37 -2.39 5.52 -9.11
N ALA A 38 -1.34 4.82 -8.69
CA ALA A 38 -1.33 4.09 -7.44
C ALA A 38 -1.12 5.09 -6.28
N GLN A 39 -1.91 4.93 -5.22
CA GLN A 39 -1.99 5.86 -4.10
C GLN A 39 -0.69 5.92 -3.26
N GLU A 40 -0.52 7.06 -2.59
CA GLU A 40 0.63 7.62 -1.84
C GLU A 40 1.71 6.66 -1.33
N LYS A 41 2.97 6.97 -1.70
CA LYS A 41 4.18 6.39 -1.12
C LYS A 41 4.16 6.51 0.40
N ASP A 42 4.24 5.40 1.10
CA ASP A 42 4.07 5.36 2.55
C ASP A 42 5.40 5.30 3.32
N TYR A 43 5.34 5.49 4.64
CA TYR A 43 6.51 5.45 5.50
C TYR A 43 6.77 4.04 6.04
N LEU A 44 8.01 3.58 6.03
CA LEU A 44 8.43 2.33 6.65
C LEU A 44 9.12 2.63 7.98
N ILE A 45 8.45 2.31 9.09
CA ILE A 45 9.02 2.39 10.43
C ILE A 45 9.69 1.04 10.74
N LEU A 46 11.02 1.03 10.65
CA LEU A 46 11.87 -0.10 10.98
C LEU A 46 12.32 0.01 12.44
N TYR A 47 12.13 -1.02 13.26
CA TYR A 47 12.44 -0.92 14.69
C TYR A 47 13.11 -2.16 15.26
N ARG A 48 13.99 -1.97 16.25
CA ARG A 48 14.50 -3.05 17.10
C ARG A 48 13.48 -3.46 18.16
N SER A 49 13.53 -4.71 18.64
CA SER A 49 12.52 -5.27 19.54
C SER A 49 12.25 -4.44 20.81
N ALA A 50 13.28 -3.79 21.36
CA ALA A 50 13.17 -2.92 22.53
C ALA A 50 12.24 -1.72 22.29
N ASN A 51 12.14 -1.24 21.05
CA ASN A 51 11.44 -0.01 20.69
C ASN A 51 10.10 -0.23 19.98
N ARG A 52 9.48 -1.42 20.13
CA ARG A 52 8.17 -1.73 19.53
C ARG A 52 7.07 -0.74 19.94
N LYS A 53 7.00 -0.38 21.22
CA LYS A 53 5.97 0.55 21.71
C LYS A 53 6.11 1.93 21.06
N LYS A 54 7.33 2.45 21.02
CA LYS A 54 7.68 3.72 20.36
C LYS A 54 7.33 3.69 18.87
N ALA A 55 7.63 2.60 18.17
CA ALA A 55 7.27 2.41 16.76
C ALA A 55 5.76 2.44 16.53
N LEU A 56 4.97 1.79 17.41
CA LEU A 56 3.50 1.79 17.33
C LEU A 56 2.91 3.18 17.55
N GLU A 57 3.41 3.92 18.54
CA GLU A 57 2.97 5.30 18.82
C GLU A 57 3.28 6.23 17.66
N MET A 58 4.47 6.12 17.07
CA MET A 58 4.88 6.86 15.89
C MET A 58 3.99 6.54 14.67
N ALA A 59 3.74 5.24 14.40
CA ALA A 59 2.86 4.83 13.32
C ALA A 59 1.42 5.35 13.51
N LYS A 60 0.95 5.41 14.76
CA LYS A 60 -0.36 5.99 15.07
C LYS A 60 -0.39 7.48 14.77
N SER A 61 0.67 8.23 15.12
CA SER A 61 0.78 9.66 14.81
C SER A 61 0.69 9.90 13.30
N TYR A 62 1.55 9.25 12.51
CA TYR A 62 1.54 9.44 11.05
C TYR A 62 0.19 9.10 10.42
N ARG A 63 -0.43 7.98 10.81
CA ARG A 63 -1.75 7.61 10.29
C ARG A 63 -2.85 8.59 10.70
N THR A 64 -2.70 9.27 11.84
CA THR A 64 -3.63 10.33 12.28
C THR A 64 -3.47 11.58 11.41
N ASP A 65 -2.25 11.86 10.97
CA ASP A 65 -1.90 12.96 10.06
C ASP A 65 -2.11 12.58 8.57
N ASN A 66 -2.91 11.55 8.31
CA ASN A 66 -3.21 10.99 6.98
C ASN A 66 -1.97 10.55 6.17
N GLN A 67 -0.86 10.24 6.85
CA GLN A 67 0.34 9.66 6.25
C GLN A 67 0.33 8.14 6.48
N PRO A 68 0.21 7.31 5.43
CA PRO A 68 0.24 5.87 5.61
C PRO A 68 1.61 5.42 6.14
N ALA A 69 1.61 4.45 7.05
CA ALA A 69 2.83 3.95 7.68
C ALA A 69 2.79 2.42 7.84
N ARG A 70 3.84 1.75 7.36
CA ARG A 70 4.15 0.33 7.60
C ARG A 70 5.10 0.19 8.78
N LEU A 71 5.02 -0.95 9.47
CA LEU A 71 5.89 -1.30 10.59
C LEU A 71 6.64 -2.58 10.26
N LEU A 72 7.95 -2.59 10.50
CA LEU A 72 8.76 -3.78 10.32
C LEU A 72 9.76 -3.91 11.46
N ARG A 73 9.82 -5.10 12.07
CA ARG A 73 10.86 -5.39 13.07
C ARG A 73 12.15 -5.71 12.32
N LYS A 74 13.24 -5.01 12.65
CA LYS A 74 14.57 -5.30 12.13
C LYS A 74 15.11 -6.59 12.75
N ASP A 75 15.55 -7.51 11.90
CA ASP A 75 16.34 -8.66 12.30
C ASP A 75 17.77 -8.21 12.67
N ALA A 76 18.37 -8.88 13.65
CA ALA A 76 19.68 -8.51 14.14
C ALA A 76 20.82 -8.82 13.15
N GLN A 77 20.66 -9.87 12.36
CA GLN A 77 21.65 -10.35 11.39
C GLN A 77 21.51 -9.64 10.03
N THR A 78 20.30 -9.24 9.65
CA THR A 78 20.07 -8.55 8.39
C THR A 78 20.58 -7.11 8.42
N PRO A 79 21.49 -6.68 7.54
CA PRO A 79 22.00 -5.30 7.53
C PRO A 79 20.93 -4.26 7.17
N LEU A 80 21.12 -3.01 7.59
CA LEU A 80 20.17 -1.92 7.31
C LEU A 80 20.00 -1.65 5.81
N SER A 81 21.06 -1.86 5.02
CA SER A 81 21.05 -1.70 3.56
C SER A 81 20.02 -2.58 2.85
N GLU A 82 19.77 -3.80 3.35
CA GLU A 82 18.75 -4.68 2.79
C GLU A 82 17.34 -4.13 3.00
N TYR A 83 17.08 -3.48 4.14
CA TYR A 83 15.80 -2.83 4.41
C TYR A 83 15.61 -1.56 3.57
N ILE A 84 16.68 -0.80 3.33
CA ILE A 84 16.66 0.34 2.41
C ILE A 84 16.32 -0.15 0.99
N ALA A 85 16.99 -1.21 0.52
CA ALA A 85 16.71 -1.81 -0.78
C ALA A 85 15.28 -2.38 -0.87
N TYR A 86 14.78 -2.98 0.22
CA TYR A 86 13.40 -3.42 0.33
C TYR A 86 12.42 -2.25 0.22
N GLY A 87 12.66 -1.15 0.94
CA GLY A 87 11.81 0.05 0.89
C GLY A 87 11.69 0.60 -0.53
N LYS A 88 12.83 0.71 -1.25
CA LYS A 88 12.85 1.15 -2.65
C LYS A 88 12.02 0.27 -3.57
N ARG A 89 12.16 -1.07 -3.48
CA ARG A 89 11.38 -2.03 -4.30
C ARG A 89 9.87 -2.00 -4.03
N ASN A 90 9.46 -1.48 -2.87
CA ASN A 90 8.07 -1.46 -2.43
C ASN A 90 7.48 -0.03 -2.43
N GLU A 91 8.15 0.91 -3.12
CA GLU A 91 7.70 2.27 -3.34
C GLU A 91 7.40 3.04 -2.04
N VAL A 92 8.16 2.73 -0.99
CA VAL A 92 8.13 3.46 0.28
C VAL A 92 8.78 4.84 0.06
N SER A 93 8.18 5.91 0.57
CA SER A 93 8.77 7.27 0.48
C SER A 93 9.89 7.49 1.48
N LYS A 94 9.72 7.02 2.72
CA LYS A 94 10.70 7.23 3.79
C LYS A 94 10.88 5.98 4.65
N LEU A 95 12.11 5.71 5.06
CA LEU A 95 12.42 4.71 6.08
C LEU A 95 12.86 5.40 7.36
N LEU A 96 12.14 5.12 8.46
CA LEU A 96 12.42 5.62 9.80
C LEU A 96 12.94 4.46 10.64
N TYR A 97 14.23 4.46 10.94
CA TYR A 97 14.87 3.41 11.72
C TYR A 97 14.98 3.80 13.19
N ILE A 98 14.39 2.98 14.08
CA ILE A 98 14.52 3.09 15.53
C ILE A 98 15.47 2.01 16.03
N ASP A 99 16.64 2.43 16.52
CA ASP A 99 17.69 1.53 17.00
C ASP A 99 17.37 0.92 18.38
N ASP A 100 18.35 0.33 19.08
CA ASP A 100 18.14 -0.21 20.43
C ASP A 100 18.06 0.88 21.50
N THR A 101 18.73 2.03 21.30
CA THR A 101 18.73 3.17 22.23
C THR A 101 17.44 3.99 22.15
N GLY A 102 16.70 3.83 21.05
CA GLY A 102 15.51 4.60 20.73
C GLY A 102 15.82 5.81 19.86
N GLU A 103 17.06 6.00 19.42
CA GLU A 103 17.40 7.01 18.42
C GLU A 103 16.74 6.69 17.08
N ILE A 104 16.33 7.75 16.37
CA ILE A 104 15.61 7.64 15.10
C ILE A 104 16.52 8.16 13.99
N SER A 105 16.79 7.32 12.99
CA SER A 105 17.47 7.70 11.75
C SER A 105 16.47 7.70 10.59
N GLU A 106 16.43 8.78 9.81
CA GLU A 106 15.55 8.92 8.65
C GLU A 106 16.33 8.73 7.34
N PHE A 107 15.74 7.98 6.41
CA PHE A 107 16.26 7.76 5.06
C PHE A 107 15.18 8.11 4.06
N ASP A 108 15.44 9.10 3.21
CA ASP A 108 14.55 9.43 2.10
C ASP A 108 14.75 8.43 0.96
N LEU A 109 13.65 7.84 0.50
CA LEU A 109 13.59 6.87 -0.59
C LEU A 109 12.75 7.40 -1.76
N SER A 110 12.32 8.66 -1.70
CA SER A 110 11.38 9.29 -2.64
C SER A 110 11.99 9.55 -4.02
N GLU A 111 13.32 9.68 -4.09
CA GLU A 111 14.09 9.97 -5.31
C GLU A 111 15.21 8.93 -5.49
N MET A 112 14.97 7.93 -6.35
CA MET A 112 15.96 7.16 -7.12
C MET A 112 15.24 6.15 -8.04
#